data_AF-A0A920UZY5-F1
#
_entry.id   AF-A0A920UZY5-F1
#
_cell.length_a   1.000
_cell.length_b   1.000
_cell.length_c   1.000
_cell.angle_alpha   90.00
_cell.angle_beta   90.00
_cell.angle_gamma   90.00
#
_symmetry.space_group_name_H-M   'P 1'
#
loop_
_entity.id
_entity.type
_entity.pdbx_description
1 polymer ?
#
loop_
_entity_poly.entity_id
_entity_poly.type
_entity_poly.pdbx_seq_one_letter_code
_entity_poly.pdbx_strand_id
1 'polypeptide(L)'
;MRRAFLDTYERHYGHADSNGEIEVVNLRTSIIGVNKKPMVPRAHERRGSIEDAIIGSRESWFDESLIVVNIYDREKLPVNQRFSGPQSLKRMGQRL
;
A
#
# COMPACT_ATOMS: atom_id res chain seq x y z
N MET A 1 -7.46 23.76 -28.55
CA MET A 1 -7.61 22.32 -28.86
C MET A 1 -6.55 21.80 -29.82
N ARG A 2 -6.40 22.35 -31.04
CA ARG A 2 -5.40 21.92 -32.03
C ARG A 2 -3.98 21.77 -31.48
N ARG A 3 -3.45 22.81 -30.84
CA ARG A 3 -2.11 22.76 -30.22
C ARG A 3 -1.97 21.63 -29.20
N ALA A 4 -2.92 21.49 -28.27
CA ALA A 4 -2.89 20.43 -27.26
C ALA A 4 -2.96 19.02 -27.87
N PHE A 5 -3.68 18.87 -28.98
CA PHE A 5 -3.68 17.63 -29.76
C PHE A 5 -2.29 17.38 -30.38
N LEU A 6 -1.73 18.35 -31.11
CA LEU A 6 -0.42 18.22 -31.75
C LEU A 6 0.70 17.94 -30.73
N ASP A 7 0.73 18.67 -29.60
CA ASP A 7 1.70 18.46 -28.52
C ASP A 7 1.60 17.03 -27.93
N THR A 8 0.37 16.50 -27.81
CA THR A 8 0.15 15.14 -27.30
C THR A 8 0.50 14.09 -28.35
N TYR A 9 0.17 14.35 -29.61
CA TYR A 9 0.46 13.48 -30.74
C TYR A 9 1.97 13.35 -30.97
N GLU A 10 2.70 14.46 -30.95
CA GLU A 10 4.17 14.47 -31.03
C GLU A 10 4.81 13.74 -29.84
N ARG A 11 4.30 13.91 -28.61
CA ARG A 11 4.77 13.12 -27.45
C ARG A 11 4.56 11.62 -27.61
N HIS A 12 3.44 11.20 -28.23
CA HIS A 12 3.12 9.77 -28.39
C HIS A 12 3.78 9.14 -29.62
N TYR A 13 3.96 9.88 -30.71
CA TYR A 13 4.36 9.35 -32.01
C TYR A 13 5.66 9.96 -32.58
N GLY A 14 6.28 10.92 -31.87
CA GLY A 14 7.57 11.52 -32.22
C GLY A 14 7.54 12.55 -33.35
N HIS A 15 6.38 12.77 -33.97
CA HIS A 15 6.17 13.79 -35.00
C HIS A 15 4.69 14.20 -35.05
N ALA A 16 4.41 15.45 -35.39
CA ALA A 16 3.07 15.93 -35.67
C ALA A 16 3.10 16.90 -36.86
N ASP A 17 2.27 16.64 -37.87
CA ASP A 17 2.12 17.56 -39.01
C ASP A 17 1.26 18.76 -38.58
N SER A 18 1.93 19.91 -38.45
CA SER A 18 1.29 21.16 -38.07
C SER A 18 0.39 21.77 -39.15
N ASN A 19 0.36 21.24 -40.38
CA ASN A 19 -0.53 21.71 -41.46
C ASN A 19 -1.58 20.68 -41.87
N GLY A 20 -1.46 19.43 -41.41
CA GLY A 20 -2.45 18.39 -41.63
C GLY A 20 -3.83 18.74 -41.08
N GLU A 21 -4.86 18.22 -41.75
CA GLU A 21 -6.24 18.27 -41.28
C GLU A 21 -6.43 17.39 -40.04
N ILE A 22 -7.27 17.84 -39.11
CA ILE A 22 -7.54 17.15 -37.86
C ILE A 22 -9.04 16.88 -37.78
N GLU A 23 -9.39 15.61 -37.65
CA GLU A 23 -10.77 15.15 -37.48
C GLU A 23 -11.01 14.69 -36.03
N VAL A 24 -12.13 15.14 -35.44
CA VAL A 24 -12.55 14.69 -34.10
C VAL A 24 -13.46 13.49 -34.25
N VAL A 25 -12.91 12.30 -34.08
CA VAL A 25 -13.67 11.05 -34.24
C VAL A 25 -14.54 10.71 -33.03
N ASN A 26 -14.16 11.13 -31.82
CA ASN A 26 -14.85 10.77 -30.58
C ASN A 26 -14.74 11.88 -29.53
N LEU A 27 -15.84 12.12 -28.80
CA LEU A 27 -15.87 12.99 -27.63
C LEU A 27 -16.22 12.18 -26.38
N ARG A 28 -15.29 12.13 -25.42
CA ARG A 28 -15.51 11.48 -24.13
C ARG A 28 -15.64 12.53 -23.04
N THR A 29 -16.73 12.45 -22.29
CA THR A 29 -16.97 13.28 -21.10
C THR A 29 -16.84 12.44 -19.85
N SER A 30 -16.23 12.98 -18.80
CA SER A 30 -16.16 12.35 -17.48
C SER A 30 -16.60 13.36 -16.42
N ILE A 31 -17.48 12.95 -15.52
CA ILE A 31 -17.91 13.75 -14.37
C ILE A 31 -17.30 13.11 -13.13
N ILE A 32 -16.55 13.88 -12.35
CA ILE A 32 -15.90 13.43 -11.13
C ILE A 32 -16.60 14.10 -9.95
N GLY A 33 -17.30 13.31 -9.12
CA GLY A 33 -17.87 13.78 -7.86
C GLY A 33 -16.79 13.96 -6.80
N VAL A 34 -16.82 15.08 -6.07
CA VAL A 34 -15.91 15.30 -4.93
C VAL A 34 -16.42 14.49 -3.75
N ASN A 35 -15.82 13.32 -3.52
CA ASN A 35 -16.04 12.52 -2.32
C ASN A 35 -14.95 12.76 -1.28
N LYS A 36 -15.30 12.59 0.01
CA LYS A 36 -14.29 12.59 1.07
C LYS A 36 -13.29 11.47 0.80
N LYS A 37 -12.03 11.84 0.55
CA LYS A 37 -10.95 10.85 0.43
C LYS A 37 -10.83 10.12 1.77
N PRO A 38 -10.65 8.78 1.77
CA PRO A 38 -10.39 8.06 3.00
C PRO A 38 -9.12 8.61 3.64
N MET A 39 -9.18 8.88 4.94
CA MET A 39 -7.99 9.30 5.69
C MET A 39 -7.11 8.07 5.89
N VAL A 40 -5.87 8.14 5.39
CA VAL A 40 -4.84 7.18 5.76
C VAL A 40 -4.28 7.64 7.11
N PRO A 41 -4.50 6.90 8.21
CA PRO A 41 -3.93 7.27 9.49
C PRO A 41 -2.40 7.25 9.38
N ARG A 42 -1.74 8.28 9.91
CA ARG A 42 -0.29 8.24 10.07
C ARG A 42 0.03 7.13 11.07
N ALA A 43 1.03 6.32 10.76
CA ALA A 43 1.58 5.41 11.76
C ALA A 43 2.11 6.28 12.91
N HIS A 44 1.45 6.23 14.06
CA HIS A 44 1.97 6.87 15.25
C HIS A 44 3.25 6.14 15.63
N GLU A 45 4.34 6.86 15.86
CA GLU A 45 5.48 6.34 16.61
C GLU A 45 4.95 5.95 18.00
N ARG A 46 4.46 4.71 18.14
CA ARG A 46 4.08 4.21 19.45
C ARG A 46 5.38 4.10 20.25
N ARG A 47 5.49 4.93 21.28
CA ARG A 47 6.52 4.81 22.31
C ARG A 47 6.18 3.56 23.12
N GLY A 48 7.11 2.62 23.17
CA GLY A 48 6.94 1.33 23.83
C GLY A 48 8.01 0.37 23.31
N SER A 49 8.25 -0.71 24.05
CA SER A 49 9.18 -1.74 23.63
C SER A 49 8.44 -2.91 22.98
N ILE A 50 9.15 -3.79 22.28
CA ILE A 50 8.54 -4.97 21.64
C ILE A 50 7.89 -5.91 22.68
N GLU A 51 8.40 -5.88 23.92
CA GLU A 51 7.91 -6.66 25.05
C GLU A 51 6.47 -6.25 25.44
N ASP A 52 6.13 -4.96 25.36
CA ASP A 52 4.78 -4.46 25.65
C ASP A 52 3.71 -5.00 24.67
N ALA A 53 4.15 -5.46 23.50
CA ALA A 53 3.30 -6.04 22.48
C ALA A 53 3.10 -7.55 22.65
N ILE A 54 3.82 -8.24 23.55
CA ILE A 54 3.66 -9.67 23.78
C ILE A 54 2.32 -9.93 24.47
N ILE A 55 1.48 -10.78 23.87
CA ILE A 55 0.19 -11.21 24.43
C ILE A 55 0.17 -12.69 24.80
N GLY A 56 1.28 -13.39 24.64
CA GLY A 56 1.46 -14.78 25.01
C GLY A 56 2.57 -15.44 24.22
N SER A 57 2.73 -16.74 24.41
CA SER A 57 3.64 -17.58 23.64
C SER A 57 2.92 -18.86 23.24
N ARG A 58 3.42 -19.51 22.18
CA ARG A 58 2.97 -20.84 21.77
C ARG A 58 4.14 -21.69 21.32
N GLU A 59 3.97 -22.99 21.47
CA GLU A 59 4.84 -23.95 20.82
C GLU A 59 4.49 -24.01 19.33
N SER A 60 5.52 -24.04 18.49
CA SER A 60 5.37 -24.11 17.05
C SER A 60 6.52 -24.94 16.48
N TRP A 61 6.18 -25.86 15.58
CA TRP A 61 7.15 -26.76 14.99
C TRP A 61 7.91 -26.05 13.86
N PHE A 62 9.22 -25.92 13.99
CA PHE A 62 10.14 -25.36 13.00
C PHE A 62 11.36 -26.26 12.89
N ASP A 63 11.78 -26.59 11.66
CA ASP A 63 12.99 -27.37 11.36
C ASP A 63 13.17 -28.59 12.29
N GLU A 64 12.15 -29.45 12.32
CA GLU A 64 12.11 -30.70 13.09
C GLU A 64 12.19 -30.53 14.62
N SER A 65 12.04 -29.30 15.10
CA SER A 65 12.07 -28.97 16.52
C SER A 65 10.85 -28.17 16.93
N LEU A 66 10.42 -28.36 18.18
CA LEU A 66 9.32 -27.62 18.77
C LEU A 66 9.89 -26.38 19.46
N ILE A 67 9.63 -25.21 18.89
CA ILE A 67 10.18 -23.92 19.36
C ILE A 67 9.07 -23.09 19.98
N VAL A 68 9.33 -22.50 21.15
CA VAL A 68 8.44 -21.52 21.78
C VAL A 68 8.60 -20.19 21.07
N VAL A 69 7.50 -19.68 20.50
CA VAL A 69 7.45 -18.38 19.81
C VAL A 69 6.52 -17.42 20.53
N ASN A 70 6.93 -16.16 20.61
CA ASN A 70 6.08 -15.10 21.17
C ASN A 70 4.98 -14.72 20.17
N ILE A 71 3.81 -14.40 20.71
CA ILE A 71 2.65 -13.89 19.99
C ILE A 71 2.53 -12.41 20.31
N TYR A 72 2.58 -11.57 19.28
CA TYR A 72 2.45 -10.12 19.43
C TYR A 72 1.06 -9.64 19.04
N ASP A 73 0.54 -8.67 19.80
CA ASP A 73 -0.56 -7.82 19.41
C ASP A 73 -0.05 -6.78 18.40
N ARG A 74 -0.48 -6.94 17.15
CA ARG A 74 -0.11 -6.04 16.06
C ARG A 74 -0.42 -4.59 16.37
N GLU A 75 -1.51 -4.31 17.07
CA GLU A 75 -1.88 -2.93 17.37
C GLU A 75 -0.84 -2.30 18.28
N LYS A 76 -0.22 -3.05 19.19
CA LYS A 76 0.76 -2.54 20.16
C LYS A 76 2.18 -2.43 19.62
N LEU A 77 2.46 -2.91 18.40
CA LEU A 77 3.81 -2.91 17.87
C LEU A 77 4.35 -1.50 17.57
N PRO A 78 5.57 -1.17 18.01
CA PRO A 78 6.23 0.05 17.60
C PRO A 78 6.61 0.01 16.12
N VAL A 79 6.61 1.18 15.48
CA VAL A 79 7.03 1.36 14.08
C VAL A 79 8.54 1.10 13.98
N ASN A 80 9.00 0.48 12.89
CA ASN A 80 10.40 0.11 12.63
C ASN A 80 10.99 -0.96 13.57
N GLN A 81 10.16 -1.72 14.28
CA GLN A 81 10.65 -2.82 15.10
C GLN A 81 11.18 -3.97 14.24
N ARG A 82 12.40 -4.43 14.55
CA ARG A 82 12.96 -5.66 13.99
C ARG A 82 12.58 -6.85 14.87
N PHE A 83 12.22 -7.94 14.21
CA PHE A 83 12.01 -9.24 14.84
C PHE A 83 13.21 -10.13 14.53
N SER A 84 13.84 -10.69 15.56
CA SER A 84 14.84 -11.75 15.41
C SER A 84 14.18 -13.10 15.74
N GLY A 85 14.24 -14.04 14.79
CA GLY A 85 13.76 -15.42 14.95
C GLY A 85 12.33 -15.69 14.44
N PRO A 86 11.87 -16.95 14.51
CA PRO A 86 10.49 -17.31 14.18
C PRO A 86 9.53 -16.68 15.19
N GLN A 87 8.66 -15.80 14.73
CA GLN A 87 7.78 -14.97 15.57
C GLN A 87 6.37 -14.98 14.97
N SER A 88 5.34 -15.03 15.81
CA SER A 88 3.95 -15.05 15.36
C SER A 88 3.28 -13.70 15.60
N LEU A 89 2.74 -13.09 14.54
CA LEU A 89 1.97 -11.85 14.64
C LEU A 89 0.47 -12.13 14.57
N LYS A 90 -0.30 -11.67 15.56
CA LYS A 90 -1.75 -11.87 15.59
C LYS A 90 -2.49 -10.60 15.15
N ARG A 91 -3.51 -10.76 14.31
CA ARG A 91 -4.49 -9.73 13.96
C ARG A 91 -5.90 -10.17 14.37
N MET A 92 -6.71 -9.24 14.87
CA MET A 92 -8.11 -9.50 15.18
C MET A 92 -8.86 -9.97 13.91
N GLY A 93 -9.50 -11.13 13.98
CA GLY A 93 -10.24 -11.76 12.87
C GLY A 93 -9.49 -12.87 12.11
N GLN A 94 -8.22 -13.12 12.39
CA GLN A 94 -7.52 -14.32 11.91
C GLN A 94 -7.60 -15.42 12.96
N ARG A 95 -8.07 -16.61 12.55
CA ARG A 95 -7.96 -17.83 13.37
C ARG A 95 -6.68 -18.58 12.97
N LEU A 96 -5.99 -19.10 13.98
CA LEU A 96 -4.87 -20.02 13.82
C LEU A 96 -5.35 -21.38 13.29
#